data_AF-A0A840YSP9-F1
#
_entry.id   AF-A0A840YSP9-F1
#
_cell.length_a   1.000
_cell.length_b   1.000
_cell.length_c   1.000
_cell.angle_alpha   90.00
_cell.angle_beta   90.00
_cell.angle_gamma   90.00
#
_symmetry.space_group_name_H-M   'P 1'
#
loop_
_entity.id
_entity.type
_entity.pdbx_description
1 polymer ?
#
loop_
_entity_poly.entity_id
_entity_poly.type
_entity_poly.pdbx_seq_one_letter_code
_entity_poly.pdbx_strand_id
1 'polypeptide(L)'
;MTALALKQVVAEALARVGADTSFTRVPKGKPRSTTWIGIENGFGIRHYPTGRNVYIVQTRMAGRLRTITIGPASVITRDQATKVARMVLAYAPIGEDPATDRARIRSAPRFDDFLNEFWAKWAVRWSDQTFSNNSGYRRNYLDNAFHDLFADELNEAHVTKWLADLNNQTSPGAANMTLSLLNLMMNKAEAWGYRLENTNPCRVVRWNRRRHCQRFLSTEELNRLGEVLVRHREGEDRVRALAATAATLLLLTGCRRGEILGLHWKDIRGNRLKLRHGKTGPRTVWSGDEARALC
;
A
#
# COMPACT_ATOMS: atom_id res chain seq x y z
N MET A 1 -10.91 -9.67 16.94
CA MET A 1 -11.80 -10.27 15.91
C MET A 1 -12.15 -9.28 14.79
N THR A 2 -11.71 -9.56 13.55
CA THR A 2 -12.02 -8.79 12.34
C THR A 2 -13.39 -9.20 11.75
N ALA A 3 -13.94 -8.43 10.81
CA ALA A 3 -15.19 -8.80 10.14
C ALA A 3 -15.09 -10.10 9.31
N LEU A 4 -13.88 -10.49 8.91
CA LEU A 4 -13.60 -11.73 8.17
C LEU A 4 -13.59 -12.95 9.10
N ALA A 5 -12.87 -12.87 10.22
CA ALA A 5 -12.87 -13.91 11.26
C ALA A 5 -14.30 -14.19 11.75
N LEU A 6 -15.10 -13.13 11.88
CA LEU A 6 -16.48 -13.22 12.28
C LEU A 6 -17.38 -13.92 11.24
N LYS A 7 -17.13 -13.69 9.94
CA LYS A 7 -17.81 -14.44 8.87
C LYS A 7 -17.41 -15.92 8.87
N GLN A 8 -16.15 -16.23 9.16
CA GLN A 8 -15.67 -17.61 9.25
C GLN A 8 -16.31 -18.33 10.44
N VAL A 9 -16.33 -17.71 11.63
CA VAL A 9 -17.01 -18.28 12.82
C VAL A 9 -18.50 -18.52 12.56
N VAL A 10 -19.18 -17.58 11.90
CA VAL A 10 -20.61 -17.75 11.54
C VAL A 10 -20.77 -18.87 10.50
N ALA A 11 -19.91 -18.95 9.49
CA ALA A 11 -19.96 -20.00 8.47
C ALA A 11 -19.68 -21.40 9.06
N GLU A 12 -18.68 -21.53 9.94
CA GLU A 12 -18.38 -22.77 10.66
C GLU A 12 -19.52 -23.18 11.59
N ALA A 13 -20.11 -22.22 12.32
CA ALA A 13 -21.25 -22.49 13.18
C ALA A 13 -22.49 -22.93 12.39
N LEU A 14 -22.76 -22.31 11.23
CA LEU A 14 -23.84 -22.72 10.33
C LEU A 14 -23.62 -24.13 9.77
N ALA A 15 -22.38 -24.44 9.36
CA ALA A 15 -22.01 -25.76 8.86
C ALA A 15 -22.19 -26.86 9.93
N ARG A 16 -21.79 -26.61 11.18
CA ARG A 16 -21.98 -27.55 12.30
C ARG A 16 -23.45 -27.84 12.62
N VAL A 17 -24.34 -26.92 12.27
CA VAL A 17 -25.77 -27.01 12.52
C VAL A 17 -26.54 -27.53 11.29
N GLY A 18 -25.81 -27.94 10.24
CA GLY A 18 -26.39 -28.52 9.02
C GLY A 18 -27.19 -27.52 8.19
N ALA A 19 -26.99 -26.22 8.39
CA ALA A 19 -27.60 -25.21 7.56
C ALA A 19 -26.83 -25.09 6.24
N ASP A 20 -27.56 -25.02 5.11
CA ASP A 20 -26.93 -24.67 3.84
C ASP A 20 -26.25 -23.29 3.99
N THR A 21 -25.15 -23.05 3.27
CA THR A 21 -24.35 -21.82 3.35
C THR A 21 -24.37 -21.04 2.02
N SER A 22 -25.11 -21.52 1.02
CA SER A 22 -25.16 -20.97 -0.33
C SER A 22 -25.84 -19.60 -0.47
N PHE A 23 -26.47 -19.09 0.60
CA PHE A 23 -27.25 -17.85 0.60
C PHE A 23 -26.52 -16.68 1.25
N THR A 24 -25.35 -16.33 0.72
CA THR A 24 -24.73 -15.05 1.05
C THR A 24 -25.37 -13.92 0.25
N ARG A 25 -26.58 -13.48 0.62
CA ARG A 25 -27.16 -12.22 0.12
C ARG A 25 -27.04 -11.13 1.18
N VAL A 26 -26.07 -10.24 0.98
CA VAL A 26 -25.92 -8.96 1.69
C VAL A 26 -27.25 -8.17 1.64
N PRO A 27 -27.76 -7.64 2.77
CA PRO A 27 -29.02 -6.91 2.77
C PRO A 27 -28.93 -5.62 1.93
N LYS A 28 -29.91 -5.37 1.06
CA LYS A 28 -30.21 -4.06 0.47
C LYS A 28 -31.46 -3.49 1.14
N GLY A 29 -31.37 -2.31 1.75
CA GLY A 29 -32.52 -1.56 2.31
C GLY A 29 -32.37 -1.17 3.79
N LYS A 30 -33.07 -0.10 4.20
CA LYS A 30 -33.14 0.35 5.60
C LYS A 30 -34.03 -0.61 6.42
N PRO A 31 -33.54 -1.17 7.54
CA PRO A 31 -34.35 -2.01 8.42
C PRO A 31 -35.43 -1.18 9.13
N ARG A 32 -36.62 -1.76 9.36
CA ARG A 32 -37.77 -1.04 9.94
C ARG A 32 -38.00 -1.38 11.41
N SER A 33 -37.75 -2.62 11.83
CA SER A 33 -37.83 -3.02 13.24
C SER A 33 -36.94 -4.24 13.53
N THR A 34 -36.48 -4.34 14.78
CA THR A 34 -35.74 -5.50 15.30
C THR A 34 -36.50 -6.00 16.53
N THR A 35 -36.88 -7.27 16.51
CA THR A 35 -37.56 -7.93 17.63
C THR A 35 -36.52 -8.78 18.37
N TRP A 36 -36.25 -8.42 19.63
CA TRP A 36 -35.31 -9.16 20.47
C TRP A 36 -35.98 -10.41 21.03
N ILE A 37 -35.27 -11.54 20.98
CA ILE A 37 -35.77 -12.84 21.40
C ILE A 37 -35.08 -13.17 22.73
N GLY A 38 -35.80 -13.05 23.84
CA GLY A 38 -35.28 -13.01 25.21
C GLY A 38 -34.63 -14.28 25.78
N ILE A 39 -34.15 -15.20 24.94
CA ILE A 39 -33.43 -16.41 25.39
C ILE A 39 -31.92 -16.13 25.52
N GLU A 40 -31.36 -15.25 24.68
CA GLU A 40 -29.94 -14.90 24.68
C GLU A 40 -29.77 -13.38 24.57
N ASN A 41 -28.95 -12.78 25.42
CA ASN A 41 -28.73 -11.32 25.43
C ASN A 41 -28.20 -10.84 24.07
N GLY A 42 -28.97 -9.97 23.41
CA GLY A 42 -28.62 -9.43 22.10
C GLY A 42 -28.98 -10.32 20.91
N PHE A 43 -29.68 -11.45 21.06
CA PHE A 43 -30.21 -12.23 19.93
C PHE A 43 -31.58 -11.72 19.49
N GLY A 44 -31.81 -11.59 18.19
CA GLY A 44 -33.08 -11.09 17.67
C GLY A 44 -33.31 -11.37 16.19
N ILE A 45 -34.48 -10.97 15.71
CA ILE A 45 -34.87 -11.05 14.30
C ILE A 45 -35.12 -9.64 13.77
N ARG A 46 -34.53 -9.34 12.61
CA ARG A 46 -34.65 -8.06 11.93
C ARG A 46 -35.63 -8.19 10.77
N HIS A 47 -36.65 -7.32 10.78
CA HIS A 47 -37.71 -7.28 9.78
C HIS A 47 -37.44 -6.18 8.75
N TYR A 48 -37.43 -6.55 7.47
CA TYR A 48 -37.30 -5.62 6.36
C TYR A 48 -38.66 -5.30 5.74
N PRO A 49 -38.86 -4.09 5.18
CA PRO A 49 -40.11 -3.71 4.49
C PRO A 49 -40.49 -4.65 3.34
N THR A 50 -39.52 -5.39 2.80
CA THR A 50 -39.70 -6.37 1.72
C THR A 50 -40.26 -7.72 2.21
N GLY A 51 -40.61 -7.86 3.49
CA GLY A 51 -41.05 -9.11 4.10
C GLY A 51 -39.92 -10.07 4.46
N ARG A 52 -38.66 -9.72 4.13
CA ARG A 52 -37.49 -10.54 4.50
C ARG A 52 -37.20 -10.42 5.99
N ASN A 53 -37.02 -11.56 6.65
CA ASN A 53 -36.64 -11.65 8.05
C ASN A 53 -35.23 -12.26 8.18
N VAL A 54 -34.40 -11.70 9.05
CA VAL A 54 -33.00 -12.12 9.22
C VAL A 54 -32.67 -12.22 10.70
N TYR A 55 -32.12 -13.36 11.13
CA TYR A 55 -31.61 -13.52 12.48
C TYR A 55 -30.30 -12.77 12.67
N ILE A 56 -30.20 -12.06 13.78
CA ILE A 56 -29.04 -11.25 14.15
C ILE A 56 -28.66 -11.52 15.61
N VAL A 57 -27.39 -11.26 15.93
CA VAL A 57 -26.92 -11.19 17.31
C VAL A 57 -26.09 -9.92 17.51
N GLN A 58 -26.34 -9.21 18.61
CA GLN A 58 -25.62 -8.02 19.03
C GLN A 58 -24.76 -8.34 20.23
N THR A 59 -23.47 -8.06 20.12
CA THR A 59 -22.52 -8.31 21.20
C THR A 59 -21.39 -7.28 21.17
N ARG A 60 -20.75 -7.06 22.31
CA ARG A 60 -19.61 -6.14 22.42
C ARG A 60 -18.35 -6.90 22.01
N MET A 61 -17.65 -6.37 21.01
CA MET A 61 -16.37 -6.89 20.55
C MET A 61 -15.38 -5.73 20.46
N ALA A 62 -14.21 -5.89 21.08
CA ALA A 62 -13.20 -4.82 21.18
C ALA A 62 -13.79 -3.48 21.65
N GLY A 63 -14.62 -3.52 22.71
CA GLY A 63 -15.23 -2.34 23.33
C GLY A 63 -16.37 -1.69 22.55
N ARG A 64 -16.71 -2.15 21.33
CA ARG A 64 -17.81 -1.61 20.52
C ARG A 64 -18.95 -2.61 20.37
N LEU A 65 -20.19 -2.14 20.46
CA LEU A 65 -21.37 -2.95 20.17
C LEU A 65 -21.43 -3.21 18.65
N ARG A 66 -21.40 -4.48 18.24
CA ARG A 66 -21.51 -4.88 16.84
C ARG A 66 -22.75 -5.73 16.63
N THR A 67 -23.41 -5.53 15.49
CA THR A 67 -24.51 -6.41 15.03
C THR A 67 -23.98 -7.39 14.01
N ILE A 68 -24.22 -8.67 14.27
CA ILE A 68 -23.76 -9.81 13.48
C ILE A 68 -24.99 -10.43 12.84
N THR A 69 -24.94 -10.65 11.52
CA THR A 69 -26.00 -11.35 10.81
C THR A 69 -25.70 -12.84 10.80
N ILE A 70 -26.63 -13.64 11.32
CA ILE A 70 -26.54 -15.11 11.35
C ILE A 70 -27.03 -15.66 10.01
N GLY A 71 -28.23 -15.28 9.58
CA GLY A 71 -28.79 -15.75 8.32
C GLY A 71 -30.28 -15.43 8.15
N PRO A 72 -30.82 -15.62 6.94
CA PRO A 72 -32.24 -15.38 6.65
C PRO A 72 -33.14 -16.42 7.33
N ALA A 73 -34.24 -15.97 7.94
CA ALA A 73 -35.21 -16.85 8.60
C ALA A 73 -35.99 -17.75 7.62
N SER A 74 -35.87 -17.51 6.31
CA SER A 74 -36.40 -18.40 5.28
C SER A 74 -35.55 -19.65 5.07
N VAL A 75 -34.33 -19.70 5.62
CA VAL A 75 -33.41 -20.82 5.37
C VAL A 75 -32.86 -21.46 6.63
N ILE A 76 -32.75 -20.70 7.72
CA ILE A 76 -32.37 -21.26 9.02
C ILE A 76 -33.56 -21.20 9.96
N THR A 77 -33.78 -22.27 10.70
CA THR A 77 -34.82 -22.32 11.73
C THR A 77 -34.40 -21.49 12.95
N ARG A 78 -35.36 -21.13 13.80
CA ARG A 78 -35.10 -20.43 15.06
C ARG A 78 -34.15 -21.19 15.97
N ASP A 79 -34.29 -22.51 16.06
CA ASP A 79 -33.41 -23.35 16.89
C ASP A 79 -31.96 -23.31 16.39
N GLN A 80 -31.77 -23.46 15.07
CA GLN A 80 -30.45 -23.37 14.45
C GLN A 80 -29.82 -21.98 14.65
N ALA A 81 -30.61 -20.92 14.46
CA ALA A 81 -30.16 -19.55 14.72
C ALA A 81 -29.79 -19.32 16.19
N THR A 82 -30.50 -19.95 17.13
CA THR A 82 -30.22 -19.87 18.57
C THR A 82 -28.91 -20.57 18.92
N LYS A 83 -28.66 -21.76 18.36
CA LYS A 83 -27.39 -22.49 18.54
C LYS A 83 -26.20 -21.67 18.00
N VAL A 84 -26.33 -21.08 16.82
CA VAL A 84 -25.30 -20.21 16.25
C VAL A 84 -25.13 -18.93 17.08
N ALA A 85 -26.20 -18.31 17.56
CA ALA A 85 -26.14 -17.15 18.43
C ALA A 85 -25.37 -17.45 19.73
N ARG A 86 -25.64 -18.59 20.38
CA ARG A 86 -24.91 -19.05 21.57
C ARG A 86 -23.42 -19.22 21.31
N MET A 87 -23.07 -19.84 20.19
CA MET A 87 -21.66 -19.99 19.80
C MET A 87 -21.02 -18.61 19.61
N VAL A 88 -21.64 -17.72 18.84
CA VAL A 88 -21.13 -16.36 18.62
C VAL A 88 -21.02 -15.57 19.93
N LEU A 89 -21.97 -15.71 20.86
CA LEU A 89 -21.94 -15.08 22.18
C LEU A 89 -20.91 -15.71 23.13
N ALA A 90 -20.57 -16.98 22.97
CA ALA A 90 -19.47 -17.61 23.69
C ALA A 90 -18.09 -17.20 23.13
N TYR A 91 -17.97 -17.09 21.80
CA TYR A 91 -16.76 -16.63 21.11
C TYR A 91 -16.55 -15.11 21.20
N ALA A 92 -17.58 -14.32 21.54
CA ALA A 92 -17.47 -12.87 21.61
C ALA A 92 -16.68 -12.34 22.83
N PRO A 93 -16.86 -12.88 24.06
CA PRO A 93 -15.96 -12.67 25.18
C PRO A 93 -14.65 -13.46 25.02
N ILE A 94 -14.73 -14.69 24.51
CA ILE A 94 -13.59 -15.59 24.22
C ILE A 94 -13.10 -15.29 22.80
N GLY A 95 -12.77 -14.03 22.55
CA GLY A 95 -12.09 -13.63 21.32
C GLY A 95 -10.63 -14.06 21.40
N GLU A 96 -10.36 -15.33 21.07
CA GLU A 96 -9.03 -15.98 21.06
C GLU A 96 -8.36 -16.02 22.44
N ASP A 97 -7.45 -16.97 22.68
CA ASP A 97 -6.56 -16.89 23.84
C ASP A 97 -5.71 -15.62 23.69
N PRO A 98 -5.97 -14.54 24.47
CA PRO A 98 -5.26 -13.29 24.33
C PRO A 98 -3.87 -13.40 24.93
N ALA A 99 -3.50 -14.47 25.62
CA ALA A 99 -2.17 -14.61 26.22
C ALA A 99 -1.12 -14.92 25.16
N THR A 100 -1.41 -15.77 24.17
CA THR A 100 -0.44 -16.15 23.13
C THR A 100 -0.27 -15.03 22.09
N ASP A 101 -1.38 -14.40 21.68
CA ASP A 101 -1.33 -13.27 20.75
C ASP A 101 -0.94 -11.95 21.43
N ARG A 102 -1.33 -11.67 22.68
CA ARG A 102 -0.74 -10.50 23.38
C ARG A 102 0.70 -10.72 23.80
N ALA A 103 1.18 -11.95 24.00
CA ALA A 103 2.62 -12.19 24.18
C ALA A 103 3.39 -11.98 22.87
N ARG A 104 2.82 -12.38 21.72
CA ARG A 104 3.36 -12.05 20.38
C ARG A 104 3.30 -10.55 20.08
N ILE A 105 2.18 -9.89 20.34
CA ILE A 105 1.91 -8.48 20.02
C ILE A 105 2.60 -7.53 21.02
N ARG A 106 2.75 -7.88 22.31
CA ARG A 106 3.58 -7.11 23.27
C ARG A 106 5.08 -7.09 22.91
N SER A 107 5.52 -7.92 21.97
CA SER A 107 6.89 -7.88 21.45
C SER A 107 7.09 -6.93 20.27
N ALA A 108 6.03 -6.25 19.80
CA ALA A 108 6.18 -5.29 18.71
C ALA A 108 7.19 -4.20 19.13
N PRO A 109 8.24 -3.96 18.34
CA PRO A 109 9.22 -2.93 18.65
C PRO A 109 8.59 -1.53 18.54
N ARG A 110 9.23 -0.54 19.18
CA ARG A 110 8.93 0.87 18.91
C ARG A 110 9.09 1.14 17.42
N PHE A 111 8.37 2.12 16.89
CA PHE A 111 8.45 2.44 15.46
C PHE A 111 9.89 2.72 15.00
N ASP A 112 10.70 3.39 15.82
CA ASP A 112 12.09 3.71 15.51
C ASP A 112 12.98 2.46 15.46
N ASP A 113 12.78 1.52 16.40
CA ASP A 113 13.47 0.23 16.42
C ASP A 113 13.07 -0.63 15.22
N PHE A 114 11.77 -0.64 14.90
CA PHE A 114 11.25 -1.30 13.71
C PHE A 114 11.83 -0.72 12.42
N LEU A 115 11.96 0.61 12.35
CA LEU A 115 12.55 1.32 11.22
C LEU A 115 14.02 0.91 11.04
N ASN A 116 14.79 0.86 12.13
CA ASN A 116 16.18 0.37 12.11
C ASN A 116 16.26 -1.07 11.62
N GLU A 117 15.44 -1.95 12.19
CA GLU A 117 15.39 -3.37 11.84
C GLU A 117 14.99 -3.58 10.37
N PHE A 118 14.00 -2.82 9.87
CA PHE A 118 13.57 -2.89 8.48
C PHE A 118 14.73 -2.58 7.52
N TRP A 119 15.51 -1.55 7.83
CA TRP A 119 16.66 -1.18 7.02
C TRP A 119 17.75 -2.24 7.06
N ALA A 120 18.02 -2.82 8.23
CA ALA A 120 19.03 -3.85 8.39
C ALA A 120 18.65 -5.19 7.70
N LYS A 121 17.39 -5.62 7.81
CA LYS A 121 16.95 -6.95 7.34
C LYS A 121 16.43 -6.96 5.91
N TRP A 122 15.72 -5.91 5.49
CA TRP A 122 14.99 -5.93 4.21
C TRP A 122 15.54 -4.93 3.18
N ALA A 123 15.87 -3.71 3.60
CA ALA A 123 16.35 -2.68 2.67
C ALA A 123 17.67 -3.06 1.98
N VAL A 124 18.49 -3.91 2.58
CA VAL A 124 19.75 -4.45 2.00
C VAL A 124 19.57 -5.15 0.65
N ARG A 125 18.33 -5.55 0.30
CA ARG A 125 18.01 -6.19 -0.99
C ARG A 125 17.81 -5.19 -2.12
N TRP A 126 17.67 -3.91 -1.81
CA TRP A 126 17.53 -2.88 -2.82
C TRP A 126 18.85 -2.64 -3.56
N SER A 127 18.76 -2.12 -4.78
CA SER A 127 19.95 -1.58 -5.44
C SER A 127 20.49 -0.36 -4.69
N ASP A 128 21.79 -0.09 -4.80
CA ASP A 128 22.45 1.02 -4.12
C ASP A 128 21.74 2.36 -4.32
N GLN A 129 21.28 2.64 -5.55
CA GLN A 129 20.53 3.86 -5.85
C GLN A 129 19.19 3.92 -5.12
N THR A 130 18.44 2.81 -5.10
CA THR A 130 17.16 2.75 -4.39
C THR A 130 17.36 2.85 -2.88
N PHE A 131 18.40 2.19 -2.35
CA PHE A 131 18.79 2.29 -0.96
C PHE A 131 19.15 3.72 -0.56
N SER A 132 20.00 4.39 -1.35
CA SER A 132 20.38 5.78 -1.13
C SER A 132 19.17 6.73 -1.17
N ASN A 133 18.31 6.59 -2.17
CA ASN A 133 17.12 7.45 -2.31
C ASN A 133 16.15 7.26 -1.12
N ASN A 134 15.86 6.01 -0.77
CA ASN A 134 14.96 5.68 0.33
C ASN A 134 15.54 6.09 1.70
N SER A 135 16.86 6.00 1.87
CA SER A 135 17.54 6.47 3.08
C SER A 135 17.46 7.99 3.23
N GLY A 136 17.45 8.74 2.12
CA GLY A 136 17.14 10.17 2.14
C GLY A 136 15.71 10.46 2.64
N TYR A 137 14.71 9.74 2.14
CA TYR A 137 13.33 9.87 2.62
C TYR A 137 13.18 9.48 4.09
N ARG A 138 13.87 8.43 4.51
CA ARG A 138 13.90 8.00 5.91
C ARG A 138 14.43 9.10 6.82
N ARG A 139 15.63 9.61 6.52
CA ARG A 139 16.28 10.67 7.31
C ARG A 139 15.42 11.92 7.45
N ASN A 140 14.79 12.31 6.34
CA ASN A 140 14.05 13.57 6.30
C ASN A 140 12.65 13.46 6.92
N TYR A 141 12.01 12.28 6.87
CA TYR A 141 10.57 12.18 7.11
C TYR A 141 10.11 11.01 7.99
N LEU A 142 10.93 9.98 8.22
CA LEU A 142 10.55 8.79 9.00
C LEU A 142 11.31 8.67 10.32
N ASP A 143 12.58 9.07 10.39
CA ASP A 143 13.39 8.90 11.62
C ASP A 143 12.83 9.66 12.83
N ASN A 144 12.05 10.73 12.61
CA ASN A 144 11.39 11.48 13.67
C ASN A 144 9.86 11.31 13.67
N ALA A 145 9.35 10.35 12.89
CA ALA A 145 7.91 10.07 12.80
C ALA A 145 7.53 9.03 13.85
N PHE A 146 6.38 9.22 14.51
CA PHE A 146 5.77 8.20 15.38
C PHE A 146 6.65 7.72 16.57
N HIS A 147 7.59 8.53 17.07
CA HIS A 147 8.57 8.17 18.13
C HIS A 147 7.96 7.54 19.40
N ASP A 148 6.76 7.97 19.79
CA ASP A 148 6.07 7.46 20.98
C ASP A 148 5.24 6.21 20.73
N LEU A 149 5.15 5.74 19.48
CA LEU A 149 4.24 4.67 19.09
C LEU A 149 4.99 3.38 18.81
N PHE A 150 4.36 2.28 19.18
CA PHE A 150 4.78 0.96 18.73
C PHE A 150 4.31 0.67 17.31
N ALA A 151 5.02 -0.24 16.63
CA ALA A 151 4.73 -0.59 15.25
C ALA A 151 3.32 -1.18 15.08
N ASP A 152 2.69 -1.73 16.12
CA ASP A 152 1.32 -2.28 16.16
C ASP A 152 0.25 -1.24 16.54
N GLU A 153 0.59 -0.27 17.39
CA GLU A 153 -0.28 0.85 17.79
C GLU A 153 -0.53 1.85 16.66
N LEU A 154 0.35 1.88 15.66
CA LEU A 154 0.18 2.77 14.51
C LEU A 154 -1.14 2.47 13.79
N ASN A 155 -2.03 3.47 13.75
CA ASN A 155 -3.36 3.36 13.17
C ASN A 155 -3.55 4.36 12.02
N GLU A 156 -4.65 4.23 11.29
CA GLU A 156 -4.97 5.09 10.15
C GLU A 156 -5.05 6.58 10.50
N ALA A 157 -5.54 6.91 11.69
CA ALA A 157 -5.66 8.30 12.14
C ALA A 157 -4.27 8.94 12.34
N HIS A 158 -3.32 8.20 12.91
CA HIS A 158 -1.93 8.64 13.05
C HIS A 158 -1.29 8.88 11.68
N VAL A 159 -1.44 7.94 10.74
CA VAL A 159 -0.85 8.06 9.39
C VAL A 159 -1.50 9.22 8.61
N THR A 160 -2.81 9.40 8.72
CA THR A 160 -3.53 10.48 8.04
C THR A 160 -3.09 11.86 8.56
N LYS A 161 -2.97 12.00 9.88
CA LYS A 161 -2.45 13.23 10.50
C LYS A 161 -1.01 13.51 10.05
N TRP A 162 -0.13 12.52 10.17
CA TRP A 162 1.26 12.63 9.75
C TRP A 162 1.41 12.99 8.27
N LEU A 163 0.60 12.40 7.38
CA LEU A 163 0.62 12.72 5.95
C LEU A 163 0.17 14.16 5.68
N ALA A 164 -0.85 14.65 6.40
CA ALA A 164 -1.30 16.03 6.29
C ALA A 164 -0.19 17.00 6.72
N ASP A 165 0.49 16.71 7.84
CA ASP A 165 1.62 17.51 8.32
C ASP A 165 2.80 17.46 7.33
N LEU A 166 3.10 16.29 6.78
CA LEU A 166 4.15 16.10 5.78
C LEU A 166 3.86 16.89 4.50
N ASN A 167 2.60 16.95 4.06
CA ASN A 167 2.20 17.74 2.89
C ASN A 167 2.43 19.25 3.07
N ASN A 168 2.49 19.75 4.31
CA ASN A 168 2.83 21.14 4.58
C ASN A 168 4.34 21.40 4.53
N GLN A 169 5.15 20.35 4.68
CA GLN A 169 6.62 20.44 4.77
C GLN A 169 7.32 20.09 3.45
N THR A 170 6.67 19.34 2.56
CA THR A 170 7.30 18.87 1.32
C THR A 170 6.33 18.81 0.14
N SER A 171 6.88 18.57 -1.05
CA SER A 171 6.09 18.41 -2.26
C SER A 171 5.18 17.18 -2.18
N PRO A 172 3.98 17.20 -2.82
CA PRO A 172 3.06 16.06 -2.82
C PRO A 172 3.67 14.77 -3.37
N GLY A 173 4.65 14.88 -4.29
CA GLY A 173 5.39 13.75 -4.83
C GLY A 173 6.29 13.09 -3.79
N ALA A 174 7.05 13.88 -3.03
CA ALA A 174 7.87 13.38 -1.95
C ALA A 174 7.01 12.75 -0.84
N ALA A 175 5.93 13.41 -0.42
CA ALA A 175 4.99 12.86 0.56
C ALA A 175 4.40 11.50 0.14
N ASN A 176 3.97 11.38 -1.12
CA ASN A 176 3.48 10.12 -1.68
C ASN A 176 4.57 9.02 -1.72
N MET A 177 5.82 9.38 -2.00
CA MET A 177 6.93 8.43 -1.97
C MET A 177 7.19 7.92 -0.55
N THR A 178 7.22 8.81 0.44
CA THR A 178 7.38 8.44 1.85
C THR A 178 6.20 7.58 2.34
N LEU A 179 4.97 7.92 1.97
CA LEU A 179 3.79 7.09 2.27
C LEU A 179 3.88 5.69 1.63
N SER A 180 4.40 5.60 0.40
CA SER A 180 4.64 4.30 -0.26
C SER A 180 5.62 3.44 0.55
N LEU A 181 6.67 4.09 1.06
CA LEU A 181 7.69 3.44 1.86
C LEU A 181 7.13 2.97 3.21
N LEU A 182 6.37 3.83 3.89
CA LEU A 182 5.67 3.47 5.13
C LEU A 182 4.69 2.30 4.91
N ASN A 183 3.91 2.33 3.83
CA ASN A 183 2.99 1.25 3.48
C ASN A 183 3.73 -0.09 3.28
N LEU A 184 4.88 -0.05 2.60
CA LEU A 184 5.73 -1.23 2.40
C LEU A 184 6.29 -1.76 3.74
N MET A 185 6.74 -0.86 4.61
CA MET A 185 7.20 -1.21 5.95
C MET A 185 6.08 -1.86 6.77
N MET A 186 4.89 -1.28 6.79
CA MET A 186 3.76 -1.83 7.55
C MET A 186 3.31 -3.20 7.03
N ASN A 187 3.36 -3.44 5.72
CA ASN A 187 3.15 -4.79 5.18
C ASN A 187 4.25 -5.78 5.64
N LYS A 188 5.49 -5.32 5.84
CA LYS A 188 6.54 -6.16 6.43
C LYS A 188 6.37 -6.38 7.92
N ALA A 189 5.85 -5.39 8.65
CA ALA A 189 5.48 -5.58 10.04
C ALA A 189 4.42 -6.68 10.20
N GLU A 190 3.44 -6.76 9.28
CA GLU A 190 2.50 -7.89 9.23
C GLU A 190 3.20 -9.21 8.93
N ALA A 191 4.02 -9.25 7.87
CA ALA A 191 4.73 -10.46 7.46
C ALA A 191 5.73 -10.99 8.51
N TRP A 192 6.25 -10.10 9.37
CA TRP A 192 7.15 -10.45 10.47
C TRP A 192 6.42 -10.73 11.78
N GLY A 193 5.09 -10.63 11.80
CA GLY A 193 4.26 -10.93 12.96
C GLY A 193 4.24 -9.83 14.01
N TYR A 194 4.82 -8.65 13.75
CA TYR A 194 4.68 -7.48 14.62
C TYR A 194 3.29 -6.86 14.55
N ARG A 195 2.59 -7.08 13.43
CA ARG A 195 1.20 -6.68 13.25
C ARG A 195 0.37 -7.88 12.85
N LEU A 196 -0.92 -7.83 13.19
CA LEU A 196 -1.90 -8.78 12.68
C LEU A 196 -2.07 -8.59 11.17
N GLU A 197 -2.32 -9.68 10.44
CA GLU A 197 -2.55 -9.62 9.01
C GLU A 197 -3.71 -8.67 8.66
N ASN A 198 -3.59 -7.95 7.54
CA ASN A 198 -4.58 -7.02 7.02
C ASN A 198 -4.89 -5.81 7.91
N THR A 199 -4.00 -5.45 8.85
CA THR A 199 -4.14 -4.29 9.75
C THR A 199 -3.28 -3.08 9.35
N ASN A 200 -2.66 -3.10 8.17
CA ASN A 200 -1.79 -2.04 7.70
C ASN A 200 -2.53 -0.69 7.66
N PRO A 201 -2.05 0.31 8.43
CA PRO A 201 -2.74 1.58 8.61
C PRO A 201 -2.73 2.45 7.34
N CYS A 202 -1.88 2.15 6.36
CA CYS A 202 -1.76 2.91 5.12
C CYS A 202 -2.77 2.50 4.03
N ARG A 203 -3.50 1.38 4.18
CA ARG A 203 -4.32 0.79 3.10
C ARG A 203 -5.41 1.72 2.58
N VAL A 204 -6.04 2.48 3.48
CA VAL A 204 -7.21 3.33 3.20
C VAL A 204 -6.84 4.81 3.13
N VAL A 205 -5.60 5.16 3.45
CA VAL A 205 -5.11 6.54 3.41
C VAL A 205 -5.13 7.05 1.98
N ARG A 206 -5.77 8.20 1.78
CA ARG A 206 -5.91 8.83 0.47
C ARG A 206 -4.59 9.47 0.05
N TRP A 207 -4.13 9.07 -1.13
CA TRP A 207 -2.90 9.56 -1.75
C TRP A 207 -3.10 10.96 -2.34
N ASN A 208 -2.02 11.75 -2.37
CA ASN A 208 -2.04 13.02 -3.10
C ASN A 208 -2.18 12.78 -4.60
N ARG A 209 -2.84 13.70 -5.31
CA ARG A 209 -2.95 13.64 -6.76
C ARG A 209 -1.57 13.70 -7.40
N ARG A 210 -1.27 12.72 -8.25
CA ARG A 210 -0.02 12.68 -9.01
C ARG A 210 -0.10 13.71 -10.13
N ARG A 211 0.95 14.52 -10.27
CA ARG A 211 1.10 15.40 -11.43
C ARG A 211 1.55 14.55 -12.62
N HIS A 212 0.79 14.58 -13.69
CA HIS A 212 1.21 14.03 -14.97
C HIS A 212 1.94 15.13 -15.74
N CYS A 213 3.23 14.94 -16.04
CA CYS A 213 3.93 15.80 -16.98
C CYS A 213 3.50 15.40 -18.40
N GLN A 214 2.60 16.19 -18.98
CA GLN A 214 2.03 15.95 -20.33
C GLN A 214 2.44 17.01 -21.36
N ARG A 215 3.22 18.03 -20.96
CA ARG A 215 3.76 19.02 -21.89
C ARG A 215 4.99 18.44 -22.58
N PHE A 216 4.92 18.33 -23.89
CA PHE A 216 6.05 18.05 -24.76
C PHE A 216 6.58 19.35 -25.36
N LEU A 217 7.83 19.35 -25.80
CA LEU A 217 8.40 20.49 -26.52
C LEU A 217 7.74 20.58 -27.91
N SER A 218 7.34 21.79 -28.31
CA SER A 218 6.93 22.02 -29.70
C SER A 218 8.12 21.90 -30.66
N THR A 219 7.85 21.81 -31.96
CA THR A 219 8.91 21.78 -32.98
C THR A 219 9.79 23.04 -32.90
N GLU A 220 9.19 24.21 -32.68
CA GLU A 220 9.92 25.47 -32.52
C GLU A 220 10.76 25.50 -31.24
N GLU A 221 10.26 24.91 -30.15
CA GLU A 221 11.02 24.77 -28.91
C GLU A 221 12.19 23.79 -29.07
N LEU A 222 11.99 22.68 -29.78
CA LEU A 222 13.04 21.73 -30.11
C LEU A 222 14.12 22.37 -30.99
N ASN A 223 13.74 23.16 -31.99
CA ASN A 223 14.68 23.89 -32.85
C ASN A 223 15.54 24.86 -32.03
N ARG A 224 14.91 25.69 -31.18
CA ARG A 224 15.63 26.62 -30.29
C ARG A 224 16.57 25.88 -29.32
N LEU A 225 16.13 24.74 -28.78
CA LEU A 225 16.99 23.90 -27.95
C LEU A 225 18.16 23.33 -28.76
N GLY A 226 17.91 22.86 -29.97
CA GLY A 226 18.93 22.34 -30.89
C GLY A 226 20.03 23.36 -31.18
N GLU A 227 19.67 24.60 -31.51
CA GLU A 227 20.62 25.70 -31.75
C GLU A 227 21.53 25.95 -30.54
N VAL A 228 20.97 25.96 -29.32
CA VAL A 228 21.73 26.14 -28.08
C VAL A 228 22.66 24.95 -27.83
N LEU A 229 22.20 23.73 -28.08
CA LEU A 229 23.02 22.53 -27.92
C LEU A 229 24.19 22.52 -28.92
N VAL A 230 23.96 22.88 -30.19
CA VAL A 230 25.02 23.02 -31.20
C VAL A 230 26.07 24.02 -30.73
N ARG A 231 25.65 25.24 -30.36
CA ARG A 231 26.54 26.30 -29.90
C ARG A 231 27.38 25.87 -28.69
N HIS A 232 26.79 25.15 -27.73
CA HIS A 232 27.53 24.70 -26.56
C HIS A 232 28.49 23.55 -26.86
N ARG A 233 28.21 22.67 -27.82
CA ARG A 233 29.14 21.63 -28.26
C ARG A 233 30.38 22.21 -28.95
N GLU A 234 30.21 23.30 -29.70
CA GLU A 234 31.29 23.98 -30.43
C GLU A 234 32.06 24.99 -29.55
N GLY A 235 31.61 25.23 -28.32
CA GLY A 235 32.25 26.17 -27.40
C GLY A 235 33.52 25.61 -26.73
N GLU A 236 34.32 26.53 -26.17
CA GLU A 236 35.59 26.20 -25.49
C GLU A 236 35.40 25.53 -24.12
N ASP A 237 34.25 25.74 -23.47
CA ASP A 237 33.93 25.11 -22.19
C ASP A 237 33.62 23.62 -22.39
N ARG A 238 34.64 22.80 -22.13
CA ARG A 238 34.59 21.35 -22.29
C ARG A 238 33.47 20.68 -21.47
N VAL A 239 33.14 21.21 -20.29
CA VAL A 239 32.07 20.63 -19.45
C VAL A 239 30.71 20.88 -20.10
N ARG A 240 30.48 22.11 -20.57
CA ARG A 240 29.26 22.45 -21.31
C ARG A 240 29.14 21.70 -22.62
N ALA A 241 30.25 21.54 -23.35
CA ALA A 241 30.28 20.78 -24.58
C ALA A 241 29.85 19.32 -24.35
N LEU A 242 30.40 18.66 -23.34
CA LEU A 242 30.01 17.29 -22.97
C LEU A 242 28.54 17.19 -22.52
N ALA A 243 28.07 18.14 -21.72
CA ALA A 243 26.67 18.18 -21.28
C ALA A 243 25.72 18.36 -22.47
N ALA A 244 26.09 19.22 -23.43
CA ALA A 244 25.32 19.44 -24.64
C ALA A 244 25.30 18.20 -25.55
N THR A 245 26.44 17.53 -25.73
CA THR A 245 26.53 16.24 -26.45
C THR A 245 25.63 15.18 -25.81
N ALA A 246 25.69 15.03 -24.48
CA ALA A 246 24.85 14.07 -23.77
C ALA A 246 23.35 14.39 -23.92
N ALA A 247 22.96 15.67 -23.83
CA ALA A 247 21.59 16.10 -24.04
C ALA A 247 21.10 15.81 -25.47
N THR A 248 21.95 16.02 -26.48
CA THR A 248 21.62 15.68 -27.87
C THR A 248 21.47 14.18 -28.07
N LEU A 249 22.37 13.37 -27.51
CA LEU A 249 22.24 11.91 -27.56
C LEU A 249 20.94 11.44 -26.92
N LEU A 250 20.49 12.06 -25.82
CA LEU A 250 19.20 11.74 -25.20
C LEU A 250 18.02 12.04 -26.12
N LEU A 251 18.05 13.17 -26.85
CA LEU A 251 17.01 13.55 -27.81
C LEU A 251 16.97 12.59 -29.00
N LEU A 252 18.13 12.22 -29.55
CA LEU A 252 18.22 11.38 -30.75
C LEU A 252 17.95 9.90 -30.48
N THR A 253 18.27 9.39 -29.29
CA THR A 253 18.18 7.95 -28.99
C THR A 253 16.99 7.58 -28.10
N GLY A 254 16.38 8.55 -27.42
CA GLY A 254 15.32 8.29 -26.43
C GLY A 254 15.77 7.45 -25.24
N CYS A 255 17.08 7.33 -25.01
CA CYS A 255 17.62 6.57 -23.88
C CYS A 255 17.41 7.31 -22.55
N ARG A 256 17.51 6.58 -21.44
CA ARG A 256 17.45 7.22 -20.11
C ARG A 256 18.72 8.02 -19.86
N ARG A 257 18.62 9.12 -19.12
CA ARG A 257 19.78 9.94 -18.71
C ARG A 257 20.94 9.11 -18.15
N GLY A 258 20.65 8.19 -17.22
CA GLY A 258 21.68 7.33 -16.64
C GLY A 258 22.29 6.31 -17.61
N GLU A 259 21.55 5.91 -18.66
CA GLU A 259 22.06 5.01 -19.70
C GLU A 259 23.10 5.72 -20.58
N ILE A 260 22.85 6.97 -20.97
CA ILE A 260 23.78 7.77 -21.79
C ILE A 260 24.98 8.25 -20.96
N LEU A 261 24.77 8.74 -19.75
CA LEU A 261 25.88 9.21 -18.91
C LEU A 261 26.78 8.09 -18.40
N GLY A 262 26.30 6.84 -18.38
CA GLY A 262 27.07 5.65 -17.99
C GLY A 262 27.72 4.90 -19.16
N LEU A 263 27.69 5.47 -20.37
CA LEU A 263 28.17 4.83 -21.59
C LEU A 263 29.69 4.97 -21.72
N HIS A 264 30.38 3.88 -22.07
CA HIS A 264 31.84 3.92 -22.31
C HIS A 264 32.13 3.67 -23.79
N TRP A 265 33.29 4.12 -24.27
CA TRP A 265 33.75 3.87 -25.66
C TRP A 265 33.68 2.41 -26.11
N LYS A 266 33.92 1.46 -25.19
CA LYS A 266 33.82 0.02 -25.49
C LYS A 266 32.39 -0.48 -25.77
N ASP A 267 31.38 0.29 -25.38
CA ASP A 267 29.96 -0.01 -25.61
C ASP A 267 29.48 0.40 -26.98
N ILE A 268 30.29 1.20 -27.67
CA ILE A 268 29.99 1.76 -28.98
C ILE A 268 30.68 0.88 -30.03
N ARG A 269 29.89 0.34 -30.94
CA ARG A 269 30.35 -0.50 -32.04
C ARG A 269 29.59 -0.11 -33.31
N GLY A 270 30.20 0.73 -34.13
CA GLY A 270 29.52 1.29 -35.30
C GLY A 270 28.29 2.09 -34.86
N ASN A 271 27.12 1.73 -35.38
CA ASN A 271 25.82 2.33 -35.04
C ASN A 271 25.12 1.64 -33.86
N ARG A 272 25.85 0.85 -33.04
CA ARG A 272 25.29 0.06 -31.96
C ARG A 272 25.78 0.56 -30.60
N LEU A 273 24.83 0.91 -29.73
CA LEU A 273 25.05 1.28 -28.34
C LEU A 273 24.66 0.12 -27.41
N LYS A 274 25.63 -0.45 -26.70
CA LYS A 274 25.40 -1.52 -25.72
C LYS A 274 25.20 -0.93 -24.31
N LEU A 275 23.95 -0.76 -23.90
CA LEU A 275 23.60 -0.24 -22.58
C LEU A 275 23.72 -1.35 -21.55
N ARG A 276 24.82 -1.35 -20.79
CA ARG A 276 25.10 -2.37 -19.77
C ARG A 276 24.27 -2.22 -18.50
N HIS A 277 23.91 -1.00 -18.15
CA HIS A 277 23.22 -0.68 -16.91
C HIS A 277 21.93 0.06 -17.23
N GLY A 278 20.82 -0.44 -16.70
CA GLY A 278 19.50 0.14 -16.91
C GLY A 278 18.53 -0.35 -15.85
N LYS A 279 17.51 0.45 -15.55
CA LYS A 279 16.46 0.11 -14.57
C LYS A 279 15.79 -1.23 -14.87
N THR A 280 15.75 -1.62 -16.14
CA THR A 280 15.12 -2.84 -16.66
C THR A 280 16.13 -3.88 -17.13
N GLY A 281 17.42 -3.73 -16.79
CA GLY A 281 18.50 -4.58 -17.26
C GLY A 281 19.17 -4.09 -18.55
N PRO A 282 20.17 -4.83 -19.04
CA PRO A 282 20.95 -4.46 -20.22
C PRO A 282 20.12 -4.49 -21.51
N ARG A 283 20.37 -3.55 -22.42
CA ARG A 283 19.73 -3.54 -23.75
C ARG A 283 20.64 -2.95 -24.82
N THR A 284 20.31 -3.22 -26.08
CA THR A 284 21.02 -2.68 -27.24
C THR A 284 20.13 -1.65 -27.94
N VAL A 285 20.71 -0.51 -28.31
CA VAL A 285 20.03 0.54 -29.09
C VAL A 285 20.82 0.79 -30.37
N TRP A 286 20.12 0.84 -31.50
CA TRP A 286 20.70 1.21 -32.79
C TRP A 286 20.53 2.72 -32.99
N SER A 287 21.63 3.41 -33.26
CA SER A 287 21.68 4.86 -33.41
C SER A 287 21.74 5.26 -34.89
N GLY A 288 21.06 6.35 -35.26
CA GLY A 288 21.23 6.99 -36.56
C GLY A 288 22.60 7.64 -36.73
N ASP A 289 22.87 8.14 -37.92
CA ASP A 289 24.18 8.72 -38.27
C ASP A 289 24.49 9.98 -37.45
N GLU A 290 23.47 10.77 -37.12
CA GLU A 290 23.61 11.99 -36.31
C GLU A 290 24.04 11.68 -34.88
N ALA A 291 23.52 10.61 -34.29
CA ALA A 291 23.92 10.17 -32.96
C ALA A 291 25.30 9.49 -32.98
N ARG A 292 25.68 8.88 -34.10
CA ARG A 292 27.02 8.30 -34.31
C ARG A 292 28.08 9.39 -34.46
N ALA A 293 27.78 10.49 -35.14
CA ALA A 293 28.73 11.60 -35.31
C ALA A 293 29.12 12.28 -33.98
N LEU A 294 28.31 12.10 -32.93
CA LEU A 294 28.54 12.61 -31.57
C LEU A 294 29.37 11.67 -30.68
N CYS A 295 29.58 10.43 -31.13
CA CYS A 295 30.33 9.38 -30.45
C CYS A 295 31.65 9.16 -31.18
#